data_AF-A0A840IFI7-F1
#
_entry.id   AF-A0A840IFI7-F1
#
_cell.length_a   1.000
_cell.length_b   1.000
_cell.length_c   1.000
_cell.angle_alpha   90.00
_cell.angle_beta   90.00
_cell.angle_gamma   90.00
#
_symmetry.space_group_name_H-M   'P 1'
#
loop_
_entity.id
_entity.type
_entity.pdbx_description
1 polymer ?
#
loop_
_entity_poly.entity_id
_entity_poly.type
_entity_poly.pdbx_seq_one_letter_code
_entity_poly.pdbx_strand_id
1 'polypeptide(L)'
;MNRRLLALLFSAVALALLAQPAAARPPAGDWSFLRKDAFRHYACKVAERGGEWRIRTATFINGNHDARAHGIGAYAVIARGRGATGPSRTSTDWRGAYIRLTLPGARSGDRLWVQGAYYGPARPWADGVRVASITRCAKGRASAKRGR
;
A
#
# COMPACT_ATOMS: atom_id res chain seq x y z
N MET A 1 34.33 -39.31 14.48
CA MET A 1 33.18 -38.47 14.04
C MET A 1 33.70 -37.46 13.03
N ASN A 2 33.36 -37.62 11.75
CA ASN A 2 34.07 -36.99 10.63
C ASN A 2 33.78 -35.48 10.52
N ARG A 3 34.81 -34.65 10.72
CA ARG A 3 34.79 -33.18 10.56
C ARG A 3 34.18 -32.68 9.24
N ARG A 4 34.15 -33.52 8.20
CA ARG A 4 33.56 -33.22 6.88
C ARG A 4 32.01 -33.19 6.89
N LEU A 5 31.36 -33.94 7.78
CA LEU A 5 29.89 -33.95 7.89
C LEU A 5 29.33 -32.72 8.60
N LEU A 6 30.08 -32.14 9.57
CA LEU A 6 29.68 -30.91 10.24
C LEU A 6 29.72 -29.70 9.29
N ALA A 7 30.71 -29.64 8.39
CA ALA A 7 30.84 -28.54 7.44
C ALA A 7 29.67 -28.48 6.43
N LEU A 8 29.15 -29.64 6.00
CA LEU A 8 28.03 -29.70 5.06
C LEU A 8 26.69 -29.27 5.67
N LEU A 9 26.48 -29.52 6.98
CA LEU A 9 25.25 -29.08 7.66
C LEU A 9 25.21 -27.56 7.90
N PHE A 10 26.36 -26.91 8.08
CA PHE A 10 26.42 -25.45 8.23
C PHE A 10 26.16 -24.69 6.92
N SER A 11 26.46 -25.28 5.75
CA SER A 11 26.19 -24.64 4.45
C SER A 11 24.71 -24.64 4.06
N ALA A 12 23.92 -25.60 4.53
CA ALA A 12 22.49 -25.70 4.19
C ALA A 12 21.63 -24.64 4.91
N VAL A 13 22.00 -24.26 6.15
CA VAL A 13 21.26 -23.25 6.93
C VAL A 13 21.51 -21.83 6.38
N ALA A 14 22.71 -21.56 5.85
CA ALA A 14 23.05 -20.25 5.29
C ALA A 14 22.28 -19.91 4.01
N LEU A 15 21.94 -20.90 3.16
CA LEU A 15 21.16 -20.69 1.95
C LEU A 15 19.64 -20.55 2.22
N ALA A 16 19.12 -21.19 3.26
CA ALA A 16 17.70 -21.05 3.63
C ALA A 16 17.35 -19.65 4.19
N LEU A 17 18.33 -18.94 4.76
CA LEU A 17 18.16 -17.57 5.28
C LEU A 17 18.15 -16.49 4.19
N LEU A 18 18.65 -16.77 2.99
CA LEU A 18 18.72 -15.80 1.89
C LEU A 18 17.50 -15.86 0.95
N ALA A 19 16.71 -16.93 1.01
CA ALA A 19 15.49 -17.08 0.24
C ALA A 19 14.24 -16.67 1.04
N GLN A 20 14.35 -15.66 1.92
CA GLN A 20 13.14 -15.05 2.45
C GLN A 20 12.35 -14.50 1.25
N PRO A 21 11.09 -14.93 1.03
CA PRO A 21 10.26 -14.34 0.00
C PRO A 21 10.28 -12.85 0.27
N ALA A 22 10.64 -12.04 -0.73
CA ALA A 22 10.76 -10.59 -0.58
C ALA A 22 9.48 -10.10 0.09
N ALA A 23 9.56 -9.88 1.40
CA ALA A 23 8.39 -9.54 2.19
C ALA A 23 7.80 -8.32 1.52
N ALA A 24 6.48 -8.31 1.29
CA ALA A 24 5.78 -7.21 0.67
C ALA A 24 6.04 -5.92 1.45
N ARG A 25 7.11 -5.21 1.10
CA ARG A 25 7.56 -4.02 1.80
C ARG A 25 6.58 -2.91 1.42
N PRO A 26 6.07 -2.12 2.38
CA PRO A 26 5.38 -0.89 2.03
C PRO A 26 6.30 -0.05 1.12
N PRO A 27 5.74 0.84 0.29
CA PRO A 27 6.57 1.77 -0.46
C PRO A 27 7.51 2.52 0.49
N ALA A 28 8.63 3.03 0.00
CA ALA A 28 9.53 3.83 0.83
C ALA A 28 8.78 5.01 1.50
N GLY A 29 9.12 5.27 2.76
CA GLY A 29 8.49 6.31 3.59
C GLY A 29 7.49 5.77 4.60
N ASP A 30 6.74 6.68 5.23
CA ASP A 30 5.73 6.36 6.23
C ASP A 30 4.40 6.01 5.56
N TRP A 31 3.98 4.75 5.73
CA TRP A 31 2.75 4.21 5.19
C TRP A 31 2.01 3.40 6.25
N SER A 32 0.71 3.65 6.40
CA SER A 32 -0.19 2.78 7.16
C SER A 32 -0.65 1.64 6.25
N PHE A 33 -0.52 0.40 6.72
CA PHE A 33 -1.26 -0.71 6.14
C PHE A 33 -2.76 -0.51 6.41
N LEU A 34 -3.58 -0.69 5.38
CA LEU A 34 -5.03 -0.50 5.48
C LEU A 34 -5.76 -1.83 5.55
N ARG A 35 -5.54 -2.66 4.53
CA ARG A 35 -6.17 -3.98 4.38
C ARG A 35 -5.47 -4.79 3.30
N LYS A 36 -5.84 -6.06 3.23
CA LYS A 36 -5.43 -7.00 2.18
C LYS A 36 -6.67 -7.62 1.54
N ASP A 37 -6.73 -7.62 0.22
CA ASP A 37 -7.57 -8.49 -0.59
C ASP A 37 -6.66 -9.40 -1.45
N ALA A 38 -6.88 -9.54 -2.75
CA ALA A 38 -5.84 -10.09 -3.65
C ALA A 38 -4.62 -9.15 -3.79
N PHE A 39 -4.71 -7.91 -3.33
CA PHE A 39 -3.63 -6.94 -3.19
C PHE A 39 -3.41 -6.50 -1.74
N ARG A 40 -2.26 -5.88 -1.46
CA ARG A 40 -2.02 -5.18 -0.20
C ARG A 40 -2.20 -3.69 -0.40
N HIS A 41 -2.96 -3.04 0.48
CA HIS A 41 -3.25 -1.61 0.36
C HIS A 41 -2.62 -0.83 1.49
N TYR A 42 -1.98 0.27 1.12
CA TYR A 42 -1.33 1.20 2.03
C TYR A 42 -1.82 2.62 1.77
N ALA A 43 -1.78 3.47 2.79
CA ALA A 43 -1.96 4.91 2.61
C ALA A 43 -1.15 5.75 3.60
N CYS A 44 -0.97 7.00 3.22
CA CYS A 44 -0.48 8.05 4.08
C CYS A 44 -1.26 9.35 3.78
N LYS A 45 -1.25 10.31 4.71
CA LYS A 45 -1.94 11.60 4.55
C LYS A 45 -1.00 12.79 4.58
N VAL A 46 -1.30 13.81 3.78
CA VAL A 46 -0.60 15.10 3.75
C VAL A 46 -1.61 16.18 4.11
N ALA A 47 -1.26 17.09 5.02
CA ALA A 47 -2.12 18.21 5.36
C ALA A 47 -2.28 19.15 4.14
N GLU A 48 -3.51 19.56 3.87
CA GLU A 48 -3.87 20.61 2.91
C GLU A 48 -4.29 21.89 3.65
N ARG A 49 -4.50 22.98 2.90
CA ARG A 49 -5.09 24.21 3.46
C ARG A 49 -6.53 23.94 3.90
N GLY A 50 -7.02 24.68 4.89
CA GLY A 50 -8.40 24.55 5.38
C GLY A 50 -8.65 23.35 6.29
N GLY A 51 -7.60 22.71 6.82
CA GLY A 51 -7.73 21.57 7.75
C GLY A 51 -8.09 20.24 7.08
N GLU A 52 -8.07 20.20 5.75
CA GLU A 52 -8.30 18.98 4.98
C GLU A 52 -7.01 18.17 4.79
N TRP A 53 -7.18 16.93 4.33
CA TRP A 53 -6.12 15.98 4.07
C TRP A 53 -6.14 15.52 2.61
N ARG A 54 -4.96 15.49 2.01
CA ARG A 54 -4.70 14.72 0.80
C ARG A 54 -4.27 13.31 1.20
N ILE A 55 -5.00 12.31 0.76
CA ILE A 55 -4.66 10.90 0.93
C ILE A 55 -3.86 10.44 -0.28
N ARG A 56 -2.71 9.80 -0.03
CA ARG A 56 -1.96 9.03 -1.02
C ARG A 56 -2.14 7.56 -0.70
N THR A 57 -2.45 6.76 -1.72
CA THR A 57 -2.58 5.31 -1.59
C THR A 57 -1.50 4.61 -2.41
N ALA A 58 -1.17 3.39 -2.00
CA ALA A 58 -0.33 2.48 -2.76
C ALA A 58 -0.92 1.07 -2.64
N THR A 59 -1.40 0.54 -3.76
CA THR A 59 -1.88 -0.84 -3.88
C THR A 59 -0.76 -1.67 -4.48
N PHE A 60 -0.30 -2.67 -3.76
CA PHE A 60 0.83 -3.52 -4.13
C PHE A 60 0.36 -4.88 -4.68
N ILE A 61 0.88 -5.24 -5.84
CA ILE A 61 0.70 -6.55 -6.47
C ILE A 61 1.79 -7.50 -5.95
N ASN A 62 1.40 -8.44 -5.11
CA ASN A 62 2.33 -9.38 -4.48
C ASN A 62 2.70 -10.53 -5.43
N GLY A 63 3.38 -10.22 -6.54
CA GLY A 63 3.86 -11.20 -7.51
C GLY A 63 2.77 -11.84 -8.40
N ASN A 64 1.50 -11.49 -8.22
CA ASN A 64 0.41 -11.95 -9.07
C ASN A 64 0.38 -11.13 -10.36
N HIS A 65 1.14 -11.55 -11.38
CA HIS A 65 1.23 -10.83 -12.66
C HIS A 65 -0.08 -10.85 -13.46
N ASP A 66 -0.98 -11.80 -13.18
CA ASP A 66 -2.25 -11.97 -13.89
C ASP A 66 -3.15 -10.75 -13.73
N ALA A 67 -3.08 -10.08 -12.57
CA ALA A 67 -3.84 -8.84 -12.38
C ALA A 67 -3.47 -7.72 -13.37
N ARG A 68 -2.22 -7.68 -13.88
CA ARG A 68 -1.89 -6.75 -14.97
C ARG A 68 -2.47 -7.20 -16.30
N ALA A 69 -2.34 -8.48 -16.62
CA ALA A 69 -2.82 -9.05 -17.87
C ALA A 69 -4.34 -8.93 -18.03
N HIS A 70 -5.08 -9.04 -16.93
CA HIS A 70 -6.54 -8.93 -16.90
C HIS A 70 -7.06 -7.51 -16.65
N GLY A 71 -6.19 -6.49 -16.71
CA GLY A 71 -6.60 -5.09 -16.53
C GLY A 71 -7.18 -4.79 -15.14
N ILE A 72 -6.83 -5.58 -14.13
CA ILE A 72 -7.34 -5.41 -12.77
C ILE A 72 -6.63 -4.24 -12.12
N GLY A 73 -7.42 -3.27 -11.66
CA GLY A 73 -6.95 -2.03 -11.08
C GLY A 73 -7.07 -1.92 -9.56
N ALA A 74 -6.97 -0.69 -9.06
CA ALA A 74 -7.33 -0.32 -7.70
C ALA A 74 -8.42 0.76 -7.72
N TYR A 75 -9.31 0.69 -6.74
CA TYR A 75 -10.33 1.69 -6.45
C TYR A 75 -10.12 2.23 -5.04
N ALA A 76 -10.28 3.55 -4.85
CA ALA A 76 -10.29 4.18 -3.55
C ALA A 76 -11.36 5.27 -3.47
N VAL A 77 -11.94 5.46 -2.28
CA VAL A 77 -12.96 6.48 -2.03
C VAL A 77 -12.88 7.00 -0.59
N ILE A 78 -13.24 8.27 -0.41
CA ILE A 78 -13.50 8.86 0.91
C ILE A 78 -14.98 8.70 1.24
N ALA A 79 -15.31 8.00 2.32
CA ALA A 79 -16.66 7.83 2.83
C ALA A 79 -16.92 8.77 4.01
N ARG A 80 -18.01 9.54 3.94
CA ARG A 80 -18.39 10.55 4.96
C ARG A 80 -19.47 10.07 5.93
N GLY A 81 -19.81 8.78 5.88
CA GLY A 81 -20.93 8.20 6.62
C GLY A 81 -22.29 8.50 5.98
N ARG A 82 -23.35 7.82 6.46
CA ARG A 82 -24.74 7.99 5.99
C ARG A 82 -24.93 7.86 4.46
N GLY A 83 -24.10 7.04 3.81
CA GLY A 83 -24.13 6.83 2.36
C GLY A 83 -23.48 7.93 1.52
N ALA A 84 -23.01 9.04 2.13
CA ALA A 84 -22.32 10.10 1.42
C ALA A 84 -20.86 9.74 1.13
N THR A 85 -20.40 10.05 -0.08
CA THR A 85 -18.99 9.94 -0.49
C THR A 85 -18.39 11.30 -0.82
N GLY A 86 -17.10 11.42 -0.53
CA GLY A 86 -16.22 12.42 -1.11
C GLY A 86 -15.59 11.91 -2.41
N PRO A 87 -14.39 12.40 -2.75
CA PRO A 87 -13.69 11.98 -3.96
C PRO A 87 -13.46 10.46 -4.00
N SER A 88 -13.54 9.92 -5.22
CA SER A 88 -13.14 8.55 -5.54
C SER A 88 -12.20 8.53 -6.74
N ARG A 89 -11.33 7.52 -6.82
CA ARG A 89 -10.43 7.28 -7.95
C ARG A 89 -10.37 5.79 -8.26
N THR A 90 -10.24 5.48 -9.54
CA THR A 90 -9.93 4.16 -10.06
C THR A 90 -8.73 4.28 -10.98
N SER A 91 -7.87 3.28 -11.01
CA SER A 91 -6.82 3.17 -12.03
C SER A 91 -6.45 1.71 -12.25
N THR A 92 -6.06 1.39 -13.47
CA THR A 92 -5.46 0.10 -13.88
C THR A 92 -3.97 0.27 -14.25
N ASP A 93 -3.42 1.48 -14.09
CA ASP A 93 -2.05 1.84 -14.49
C ASP A 93 -1.03 1.39 -13.43
N TRP A 94 -0.53 0.16 -13.61
CA TRP A 94 0.52 -0.40 -12.77
C TRP A 94 1.89 0.21 -13.11
N ARG A 95 2.49 0.92 -12.15
CA ARG A 95 3.85 1.45 -12.26
C ARG A 95 4.80 0.66 -11.37
N GLY A 96 5.54 -0.26 -11.99
CA GLY A 96 6.22 -1.32 -11.26
C GLY A 96 5.19 -2.15 -10.50
N ALA A 97 5.48 -2.53 -9.25
CA ALA A 97 4.58 -3.36 -8.45
C ALA A 97 3.40 -2.61 -7.81
N TYR A 98 3.11 -1.36 -8.21
CA TYR A 98 2.14 -0.52 -7.52
C TYR A 98 1.18 0.21 -8.45
N ILE A 99 -0.08 0.32 -8.02
CA ILE A 99 -0.97 1.40 -8.41
C ILE A 99 -0.97 2.44 -7.29
N ARG A 100 -0.85 3.72 -7.64
CA ARG A 100 -0.88 4.84 -6.69
C ARG A 100 -2.03 5.77 -7.05
N LEU A 101 -2.92 6.02 -6.09
CA LEU A 101 -4.01 6.99 -6.24
C LEU A 101 -3.85 8.12 -5.23
N THR A 102 -4.34 9.30 -5.59
CA THR A 102 -4.39 10.46 -4.70
C THR A 102 -5.83 10.98 -4.60
N LEU A 103 -6.31 11.18 -3.37
CA LEU A 103 -7.64 11.69 -3.07
C LEU A 103 -7.50 12.98 -2.24
N PRO A 104 -7.91 14.15 -2.75
CA PRO A 104 -7.87 15.40 -1.98
C PRO A 104 -9.10 15.54 -1.06
N GLY A 105 -9.09 16.54 -0.18
CA GLY A 105 -10.30 16.99 0.52
C GLY A 105 -10.89 15.99 1.53
N ALA A 106 -10.08 15.09 2.08
CA ALA A 106 -10.49 14.19 3.14
C ALA A 106 -10.48 14.92 4.49
N ARG A 107 -11.48 14.66 5.34
CA ARG A 107 -11.57 15.22 6.69
C ARG A 107 -11.19 14.17 7.72
N SER A 108 -10.74 14.58 8.90
CA SER A 108 -10.33 13.64 9.97
C SER A 108 -11.44 12.66 10.38
N GLY A 109 -12.70 13.09 10.29
CA GLY A 109 -13.87 12.24 10.58
C GLY A 109 -14.26 11.26 9.47
N ASP A 110 -13.71 11.43 8.26
CA ASP A 110 -14.02 10.56 7.13
C ASP A 110 -13.34 9.18 7.28
N ARG A 111 -13.76 8.24 6.44
CA ARG A 111 -13.14 6.92 6.28
C ARG A 111 -12.56 6.79 4.87
N LEU A 112 -11.36 6.26 4.77
CA LEU A 112 -10.76 5.83 3.51
C LEU A 112 -11.12 4.37 3.27
N TRP A 113 -11.71 4.10 2.11
CA TRP A 113 -11.94 2.76 1.63
C TRP A 113 -11.16 2.51 0.34
N VAL A 114 -10.64 1.29 0.18
CA VAL A 114 -9.78 0.89 -0.94
C VAL A 114 -9.96 -0.59 -1.23
N GLN A 115 -9.91 -1.01 -2.50
CA GLN A 115 -9.88 -2.42 -2.92
C GLN A 115 -9.22 -2.56 -4.29
N GLY A 116 -8.96 -3.79 -4.71
CA GLY A 116 -8.78 -4.08 -6.14
C GLY A 116 -10.08 -3.95 -6.94
N ALA A 117 -9.99 -3.47 -8.18
CA ALA A 117 -11.14 -3.12 -9.00
C ALA A 117 -11.65 -4.29 -9.87
N TYR A 118 -11.84 -5.48 -9.28
CA TYR A 118 -12.19 -6.72 -9.99
C TYR A 118 -13.67 -6.80 -10.40
N TYR A 119 -14.58 -6.40 -9.50
CA TYR A 119 -16.05 -6.53 -9.66
C TYR A 119 -16.80 -5.19 -9.56
N GLY A 120 -16.09 -4.07 -9.70
CA GLY A 120 -16.60 -2.74 -9.35
C GLY A 120 -16.57 -2.46 -7.84
N PRO A 121 -16.70 -1.18 -7.42
CA PRO A 121 -16.57 -0.78 -6.02
C PRO A 121 -17.70 -1.33 -5.15
N ALA A 122 -17.37 -2.22 -4.20
CA ALA A 122 -18.35 -2.75 -3.24
C ALA A 122 -18.87 -1.64 -2.31
N ARG A 123 -20.20 -1.51 -2.23
CA ARG A 123 -20.91 -0.68 -1.25
C ARG A 123 -21.46 -1.58 -0.14
N PRO A 124 -21.61 -1.09 1.12
CA PRO A 124 -21.25 0.24 1.62
C PRO A 124 -19.81 0.34 2.11
N TRP A 125 -19.18 1.50 1.94
CA TRP A 125 -17.77 1.76 2.32
C TRP A 125 -17.56 2.04 3.81
N ALA A 126 -18.50 1.63 4.66
CA ALA A 126 -18.54 1.96 6.08
C ALA A 126 -17.43 1.25 6.91
N ASP A 127 -16.91 0.14 6.39
CA ASP A 127 -15.77 -0.61 6.93
C ASP A 127 -14.41 0.04 6.64
N GLY A 128 -14.37 1.20 5.97
CA GLY A 128 -13.13 1.91 5.66
C GLY A 128 -12.36 2.37 6.90
N VAL A 129 -11.05 2.60 6.73
CA VAL A 129 -10.12 3.05 7.78
C VAL A 129 -10.33 4.52 8.08
N ARG A 130 -10.44 4.91 9.35
CA ARG A 130 -10.61 6.33 9.74
C ARG A 130 -9.42 7.17 9.27
N VAL A 131 -9.67 8.28 8.59
CA VAL A 131 -8.62 9.20 8.11
C VAL A 131 -7.76 9.73 9.26
N ALA A 132 -8.36 9.95 10.44
CA ALA A 132 -7.62 10.32 11.66
C ALA A 132 -6.50 9.32 12.03
N SER A 133 -6.69 8.03 11.77
CA SER A 133 -5.73 6.96 12.12
C SER A 133 -4.61 6.74 11.11
N ILE A 134 -4.75 7.26 9.88
CA ILE A 134 -3.74 7.11 8.82
C ILE A 134 -2.51 7.95 9.16
N THR A 135 -1.32 7.37 9.03
CA THR A 135 -0.05 8.08 9.31
C THR A 135 0.17 9.23 8.32
N ARG A 136 0.92 10.25 8.75
CA ARG A 136 1.34 11.31 7.83
C ARG A 136 2.39 10.76 6.87
N CYS A 137 2.35 11.17 5.61
CA CYS A 137 3.40 10.79 4.67
C CYS A 137 4.73 11.36 5.14
N ALA A 138 5.80 10.56 5.03
CA ALA A 138 7.16 11.05 5.25
C ALA A 138 7.39 12.30 4.39
N LYS A 139 7.83 13.40 5.02
CA LYS A 139 8.41 14.53 4.28
C LYS A 139 9.68 13.97 3.68
N GLY A 140 9.74 13.84 2.35
CA GLY A 140 10.92 13.31 1.69
C GLY A 140 12.16 14.02 2.24
N ARG A 141 13.04 13.28 2.93
CA ARG A 141 14.39 13.80 3.16
C ARG A 141 14.95 13.92 1.75
N ALA A 142 15.24 15.14 1.31
CA ALA A 142 16.05 15.33 0.12
C ALA A 142 17.24 14.39 0.28
N SER A 143 17.43 13.46 -0.66
CA SER A 143 18.62 12.62 -0.68
C SER A 143 19.82 13.56 -0.60
N ALA A 144 20.44 13.65 0.57
CA ALA A 144 21.72 14.28 0.71
C ALA A 144 22.64 13.53 -0.26
N LYS A 145 23.03 14.19 -1.36
CA LYS A 145 24.10 13.72 -2.22
C LYS A 145 25.26 13.37 -1.30
N ARG A 146 25.55 12.09 -1.10
CA ARG A 146 26.84 11.66 -0.56
C ARG A 146 27.84 11.97 -1.67
N GLY A 147 28.47 13.13 -1.57
CA GLY A 147 29.71 13.38 -2.28
C GLY A 147 30.77 12.45 -1.74
N ARG A 148 31.38 11.68 -2.63
CA ARG A 148 32.82 11.39 -2.69
C ARG A 148 33.14 11.03 -4.13
#